data_AF-A0AAD5C9Z0-F1
#
_entry.id   AF-A0AAD5C9Z0-F1
#
_cell.length_a   1.000
_cell.length_b   1.000
_cell.length_c   1.000
_cell.angle_alpha   90.00
_cell.angle_beta   90.00
_cell.angle_gamma   90.00
#
_symmetry.space_group_name_H-M   'P 1'
#
loop_
_entity.id
_entity.type
_entity.pdbx_description
1 polymer ?
#
loop_
_entity_poly.entity_id
_entity_poly.type
_entity_poly.pdbx_seq_one_letter_code
_entity_poly.pdbx_strand_id
1 'polypeptide(L)'
;VLLHALQTDTASVLHEAMGYIKFLQEQVHVLCSPYLQRLPPTCSEDGGMEIRKKELRTRGLCLVPVECTLHVAESNGADMWSPAMVNPHGSTALH
;
A
#
# COMPACT_ATOMS: atom_id res chain seq x y z
N VAL A 1 5.53 26.78 -37.92
CA VAL A 1 5.76 25.33 -38.10
C VAL A 1 6.58 24.76 -36.95
N LEU A 2 7.81 25.24 -36.69
CA LEU A 2 8.67 24.70 -35.60
C LEU A 2 8.11 24.88 -34.18
N LEU A 3 7.51 26.04 -33.85
CA LEU A 3 6.89 26.29 -32.55
C LEU A 3 5.66 25.41 -32.31
N HIS A 4 4.89 25.14 -33.37
CA HIS A 4 3.73 24.26 -33.31
C HIS A 4 4.15 22.80 -33.15
N ALA A 5 5.23 22.38 -33.82
CA ALA A 5 5.83 21.06 -33.64
C ALA A 5 6.32 20.85 -32.18
N LEU A 6 7.06 21.81 -31.62
CA LEU A 6 7.53 21.75 -30.24
C LEU A 6 6.38 21.73 -29.22
N GLN A 7 5.31 22.48 -29.49
CA GLN A 7 4.10 22.48 -28.66
C GLN A 7 3.37 21.14 -28.74
N THR A 8 3.28 20.52 -29.92
CA THR A 8 2.71 19.18 -30.08
C THR A 8 3.57 18.09 -29.43
N ASP A 9 4.91 18.20 -29.50
CA ASP A 9 5.82 17.24 -28.87
C ASP A 9 5.69 17.28 -27.34
N THR A 10 5.63 18.49 -26.77
CA THR A 10 5.43 18.67 -25.33
C THR A 10 4.04 18.21 -24.88
N ALA A 11 2.99 18.52 -25.66
CA ALA A 11 1.63 18.06 -25.36
C ALA A 11 1.51 16.53 -25.44
N SER A 12 2.20 15.89 -26.38
CA SER A 12 2.22 14.43 -26.56
C SER A 12 2.85 13.74 -25.34
N VAL A 13 4.03 14.19 -24.90
CA VAL A 13 4.71 13.63 -23.72
C VAL A 13 3.90 13.86 -22.44
N LEU A 14 3.27 15.02 -22.28
CA LEU A 14 2.40 15.29 -21.13
C LEU A 14 1.15 14.40 -21.14
N HIS A 15 0.57 14.14 -22.31
CA HIS A 15 -0.58 13.25 -22.43
C HIS A 15 -0.21 11.80 -22.07
N GLU A 16 0.94 11.35 -22.55
CA GLU A 16 1.50 10.03 -22.20
C GLU A 16 1.80 9.92 -20.70
N ALA A 17 2.45 10.93 -20.11
CA ALA A 17 2.73 10.97 -18.67
C ALA A 17 1.45 10.93 -17.83
N MET A 18 0.42 11.69 -18.23
CA MET A 18 -0.89 11.63 -17.59
C MET A 18 -1.54 10.25 -17.73
N GLY A 19 -1.44 9.62 -18.90
CA GLY A 19 -1.88 8.25 -19.14
C GLY A 19 -1.17 7.25 -18.22
N TYR A 20 0.15 7.39 -18.08
CA TYR A 20 0.96 6.53 -17.22
C TYR A 20 0.61 6.69 -15.74
N ILE A 21 0.41 7.92 -15.26
CA ILE A 21 -0.04 8.17 -13.89
C ILE A 21 -1.39 7.48 -13.62
N LYS A 22 -2.36 7.61 -14.52
CA LYS A 22 -3.66 6.94 -14.39
C LYS A 22 -3.51 5.42 -14.39
N PHE A 23 -2.68 4.88 -15.29
CA PHE A 23 -2.38 3.45 -15.33
C PHE A 23 -1.77 2.94 -14.02
N LEU A 24 -0.81 3.66 -13.45
CA LEU A 24 -0.24 3.32 -12.13
C LEU A 24 -1.29 3.39 -11.02
N GLN A 25 -2.17 4.40 -11.04
CA GLN A 25 -3.25 4.52 -10.07
C GLN A 25 -4.21 3.33 -10.14
N GLU A 26 -4.60 2.89 -11.33
CA GLU A 26 -5.45 1.70 -11.51
C GLU A 26 -4.75 0.43 -11.01
N GLN A 27 -3.46 0.26 -11.28
CA GLN A 27 -2.71 -0.88 -10.74
C GLN A 27 -2.67 -0.87 -9.21
N VAL A 28 -2.38 0.28 -8.58
CA VAL A 28 -2.41 0.42 -7.12
C VAL A 28 -3.81 0.13 -6.58
N HIS A 29 -4.86 0.63 -7.23
CA HIS A 29 -6.24 0.38 -6.82
C HIS A 29 -6.60 -1.11 -6.82
N VAL A 30 -6.25 -1.84 -7.88
CA VAL A 30 -6.50 -3.29 -7.99
C VAL A 30 -5.76 -4.05 -6.89
N LEU A 31 -4.50 -3.69 -6.63
CA LEU A 31 -3.70 -4.31 -5.57
C LEU A 31 -4.25 -4.01 -4.17
N CYS A 32 -4.77 -2.81 -3.94
CA CYS A 32 -5.27 -2.37 -2.64
C CYS A 32 -6.73 -2.76 -2.38
N SER A 33 -7.54 -2.98 -3.42
CA SER A 33 -8.96 -3.38 -3.33
C SER A 33 -9.24 -4.49 -2.31
N PRO A 34 -8.52 -5.63 -2.32
CA PRO A 34 -8.74 -6.69 -1.34
C PRO A 34 -8.43 -6.28 0.09
N TYR A 35 -7.77 -5.14 0.36
CA TYR A 35 -7.43 -4.64 1.69
C TYR A 35 -8.27 -3.43 2.13
N LEU A 36 -8.75 -2.63 1.18
CA LEU A 36 -9.53 -1.41 1.44
C LEU A 36 -11.04 -1.61 1.41
N GLN A 37 -11.53 -2.72 0.83
CA GLN A 37 -12.95 -3.02 0.87
C GLN A 37 -13.42 -3.09 2.33
N ARG A 38 -14.43 -2.27 2.64
CA ARG A 38 -14.94 -2.03 3.98
C ARG A 38 -15.50 -3.34 4.54
N LEU A 39 -15.02 -3.74 5.72
CA LEU A 39 -15.63 -4.83 6.46
C LEU A 39 -17.12 -4.53 6.65
N PRO A 40 -18.04 -5.46 6.32
CA PRO A 40 -19.42 -5.32 6.74
C PRO A 40 -19.44 -5.13 8.27
N PRO A 41 -20.25 -4.21 8.82
CA PRO A 41 -20.39 -4.06 10.25
C PRO A 41 -21.16 -5.27 10.78
N THR A 42 -20.47 -6.37 11.03
CA THR A 42 -21.06 -7.52 11.70
C THR A 42 -21.07 -7.25 13.19
N CYS A 43 -22.18 -6.67 13.64
CA CYS A 43 -22.62 -6.76 15.03
C CYS A 43 -22.55 -8.24 15.47
N SER A 44 -21.86 -8.53 16.57
CA SER A 44 -22.36 -9.33 17.70
C SER A 44 -21.24 -9.71 18.66
N GLU A 45 -21.60 -9.61 19.93
CA GLU A 45 -20.80 -9.84 21.11
C GLU A 45 -20.40 -11.33 21.22
N ASP A 46 -19.24 -11.59 21.82
CA ASP A 46 -18.67 -12.90 22.21
C ASP A 46 -18.15 -13.85 21.10
N GLY A 47 -18.66 -13.81 19.87
CA GLY A 47 -18.15 -14.63 18.73
C GLY A 47 -17.36 -13.86 17.64
N GLY A 48 -17.43 -12.53 17.65
CA GLY A 48 -17.01 -11.68 16.53
C GLY A 48 -15.50 -11.46 16.36
N MET A 49 -14.66 -11.77 17.35
CA MET A 49 -13.21 -11.55 17.22
C MET A 49 -12.53 -12.61 16.34
N GLU A 50 -12.98 -13.86 16.41
CA GLU A 50 -12.42 -14.94 15.60
C GLU A 50 -12.86 -14.82 14.14
N ILE A 51 -14.11 -14.39 13.90
CA ILE A 51 -14.63 -14.03 12.56
C ILE A 51 -13.79 -12.91 11.93
N ARG A 52 -13.52 -11.83 12.68
CA ARG A 52 -12.65 -10.74 12.19
C ARG A 52 -11.22 -11.20 11.92
N LYS A 53 -10.65 -12.06 12.77
CA LYS A 53 -9.31 -12.65 12.53
C LYS A 53 -9.29 -13.57 11.30
N LYS A 54 -10.36 -14.33 11.05
CA LYS A 54 -10.50 -15.14 9.82
C LYS A 54 -10.52 -14.25 8.58
N GLU A 55 -11.30 -13.17 8.60
CA GLU A 55 -11.43 -12.24 7.47
C GLU A 55 -10.14 -11.47 7.16
N LEU A 56 -9.39 -11.05 8.19
CA LEU A 56 -8.06 -10.46 7.99
C LEU A 56 -7.11 -11.46 7.33
N ARG A 57 -7.06 -12.71 7.80
CA ARG A 57 -6.19 -13.76 7.25
C ARG A 57 -6.52 -14.10 5.80
N THR A 58 -7.80 -14.18 5.43
CA THR A 58 -8.20 -14.43 4.03
C THR A 58 -7.80 -13.29 3.09
N ARG A 59 -7.55 -12.10 3.64
CA ARG A 59 -7.05 -10.93 2.93
C ARG A 59 -5.54 -10.79 3.02
N GLY A 60 -4.82 -11.71 3.66
CA GLY A 60 -3.37 -11.60 3.88
C GLY A 60 -2.96 -10.61 4.98
N LEU A 61 -3.88 -10.23 5.86
CA LEU A 61 -3.65 -9.32 6.99
C LEU A 61 -3.62 -10.07 8.33
N CYS A 62 -2.92 -9.51 9.31
CA CYS A 62 -2.91 -10.01 10.69
C CYS A 62 -2.98 -8.86 11.71
N LEU A 63 -3.38 -9.19 12.94
CA LEU A 63 -3.28 -8.27 14.06
C LEU A 63 -1.87 -8.35 14.64
N VAL A 64 -1.29 -7.19 14.90
CA VAL A 64 0.03 -7.03 15.51
C VAL A 64 -0.12 -6.12 16.73
N PRO A 65 0.57 -6.38 17.86
CA PRO A 65 0.62 -5.45 18.98
C PRO A 65 1.08 -4.05 18.55
N VAL A 66 0.56 -3.02 19.23
CA VAL A 66 0.83 -1.61 18.89
C VAL A 66 2.32 -1.28 19.07
N GLU A 67 2.97 -1.93 20.03
CA GLU A 67 4.39 -1.78 20.34
C GLU A 67 5.27 -2.12 19.13
N CYS A 68 4.83 -3.04 18.27
CA CYS A 68 5.55 -3.43 17.07
C CYS A 68 5.40 -2.43 15.91
N THR A 69 4.41 -1.52 15.97
CA THR A 69 4.14 -0.54 14.90
C THR A 69 4.47 0.90 15.27
N LEU A 70 4.95 1.16 16.50
CA LEU A 70 5.30 2.51 16.97
C LEU A 70 6.27 3.25 16.03
N HIS A 71 7.38 2.60 15.65
CA HIS A 71 8.37 3.21 14.74
C HIS A 71 7.83 3.45 13.32
N VAL A 72 6.79 2.71 12.90
CA VAL A 72 6.13 2.93 11.61
C VAL A 72 5.27 4.19 11.65
N ALA A 73 4.62 4.48 12.77
CA ALA A 73 3.81 5.69 12.93
C ALA A 73 4.66 6.97 13.04
N GLU A 74 5.90 6.84 13.53
CA GLU A 74 6.86 7.95 13.65
C GLU A 74 7.64 8.24 12.35
N SER A 75 7.60 7.34 11.36
CA SER A 75 8.28 7.47 10.07
C SER A 75 7.31 7.68 8.91
N ASN A 76 7.79 8.15 7.77
CA ASN A 76 6.97 8.27 6.55
C ASN A 76 6.61 6.91 5.91
N GLY A 77 7.01 5.80 6.55
CA GLY A 77 6.78 4.43 6.10
C GLY A 77 7.57 4.02 4.85
N ALA A 78 8.29 4.93 4.18
CA ALA A 78 9.00 4.68 2.91
C ALA A 78 10.08 3.61 3.04
N ASP A 79 10.72 3.55 4.21
CA ASP A 79 11.80 2.62 4.47
C ASP A 79 11.28 1.17 4.46
N MET A 80 10.10 0.90 5.05
CA MET A 80 9.53 -0.45 5.21
C MET A 80 9.32 -1.22 3.89
N TRP A 81 8.93 -0.53 2.82
CA TRP A 81 8.64 -1.13 1.51
C TRP A 81 9.74 -0.85 0.48
N SER A 82 10.81 -0.17 0.86
CA SER A 82 11.96 0.05 -0.01
C SER A 82 12.75 -1.27 -0.19
N PRO A 83 13.03 -1.71 -1.44
CA PRO A 83 13.83 -2.92 -1.68
C PRO A 83 15.22 -2.90 -1.02
N ALA A 84 15.75 -1.71 -0.74
CA ALA A 84 17.03 -1.48 -0.08
C ALA A 84 17.10 -2.02 1.36
N MET A 85 15.97 -2.36 1.99
CA MET A 85 15.93 -2.89 3.36
C MET A 85 15.91 -4.42 3.46
N VAL A 86 15.87 -5.18 2.35
CA VAL A 86 16.04 -6.65 2.40
C VAL A 86 17.53 -6.96 2.62
N ASN A 87 18.05 -6.55 3.78
CA ASN A 87 19.27 -7.08 4.35
C ASN A 87 18.86 -7.79 5.65
N PRO A 88 18.94 -9.13 5.71
CA PRO A 88 18.51 -9.90 6.87
C PRO A 88 19.58 -9.86 7.96
N HIS A 89 19.82 -8.68 8.55
CA HIS A 89 20.66 -8.56 9.73
C HIS A 89 19.93 -7.80 10.82
N GLY A 90 19.03 -8.53 11.47
CA GLY A 90 18.41 -8.16 12.75
C GLY A 90 18.33 -9.36 13.70
N SER A 91 19.16 -10.39 13.52
CA SER A 91 19.45 -11.35 14.59
C SER A 91 20.51 -10.76 15.50
N THR A 92 20.10 -9.89 16.41
CA THR A 92 20.79 -9.75 17.69
C THR A 92 19.84 -10.29 18.74
N ALA A 93 20.04 -11.57 19.05
CA ALA A 93 19.91 -12.01 20.42
C ALA A 93 20.65 -10.99 21.32
N LEU A 94 20.03 -10.57 22.42
CA LEU A 94 20.60 -10.55 23.76
C LEU A 94 19.68 -9.75 24.72
N HIS A 95 19.31 -10.45 25.81
CA HIS A 95 18.64 -10.05 27.06
C HIS A 95 17.14 -9.72 27.05
#